data_AF-A0A929A9E4-F1
#
_entry.id   AF-A0A929A9E4-F1
#
_cell.length_a   1.000
_cell.length_b   1.000
_cell.length_c   1.000
_cell.angle_alpha   90.00
_cell.angle_beta   90.00
_cell.angle_gamma   90.00
#
_symmetry.space_group_name_H-M   'P 1'
#
loop_
_entity.id
_entity.type
_entity.pdbx_description
1 polymer ?
#
loop_
_entity_poly.entity_id
_entity_poly.type
_entity_poly.pdbx_seq_one_letter_code
_entity_poly.pdbx_strand_id
1 'polypeptide(L)'
;MTPQIKTISELRQQLQLPQLLDELIRTGRWTHPGDRIMESVVPFITDPLDLLPNREAMQRESGPLMAPSETESLVFHEYRGAFHKSRPLPWIDVEKTLFIAVNRRIGDDVGIALDYRDNPDEPSVVGGDYHSGKGLQYRLIANTFCQFAKSLGLLAN
;
A
#
# COMPACT_ATOMS: atom_id res chain seq x y z
N MET A 1 -24.27 -6.08 25.24
CA MET A 1 -23.06 -5.31 24.90
C MET A 1 -22.93 -5.30 23.39
N THR A 2 -23.13 -4.15 22.76
CA THR A 2 -22.89 -4.01 21.31
C THR A 2 -21.37 -4.03 21.10
N PRO A 3 -20.81 -4.93 20.28
CA PRO A 3 -19.38 -4.91 20.00
C PRO A 3 -19.00 -3.56 19.39
N GLN A 4 -17.99 -2.91 19.96
CA GLN A 4 -17.46 -1.65 19.44
C GLN A 4 -16.81 -1.93 18.08
N ILE A 5 -17.39 -1.41 17.01
CA ILE A 5 -16.81 -1.51 15.66
C ILE A 5 -15.58 -0.61 15.64
N LYS A 6 -14.39 -1.22 15.54
CA LYS A 6 -13.14 -0.48 15.37
C LYS A 6 -13.18 0.32 14.07
N THR A 7 -12.64 1.53 14.11
CA THR A 7 -12.40 2.34 12.91
C THR A 7 -11.32 1.70 12.04
N ILE A 8 -11.29 2.05 10.75
CA ILE A 8 -10.27 1.57 9.82
C ILE A 8 -8.86 1.98 10.29
N SER A 9 -8.74 3.20 10.82
CA SER A 9 -7.50 3.71 11.40
C SER A 9 -7.02 2.82 12.57
N GLU A 10 -7.91 2.47 13.50
CA GLU A 10 -7.57 1.59 14.63
C GLU A 10 -7.18 0.18 14.18
N LEU A 11 -7.83 -0.36 13.14
CA LEU A 11 -7.47 -1.66 12.56
C LEU A 11 -6.09 -1.60 11.89
N ARG A 12 -5.81 -0.55 11.12
CA ARG A 12 -4.53 -0.38 10.43
C ARG A 12 -3.37 -0.14 11.39
N GLN A 13 -3.62 0.51 12.53
CA GLN A 13 -2.62 0.65 13.60
C GLN A 13 -2.19 -0.69 14.20
N GLN A 14 -2.95 -1.77 14.00
CA GLN A 14 -2.59 -3.11 14.45
C GLN A 14 -1.75 -3.88 13.40
N LEU A 15 -1.70 -3.43 12.14
CA LEU A 15 -0.86 -4.03 11.11
C LEU A 15 0.62 -3.83 11.47
N GLN A 16 1.33 -4.94 11.62
CA GLN A 16 2.77 -4.91 11.91
C GLN A 16 3.52 -4.56 10.64
N LEU A 17 4.53 -3.69 10.73
CA LEU A 17 5.44 -3.53 9.61
C LEU A 17 6.22 -4.84 9.42
N PRO A 18 6.48 -5.27 8.18
CA PRO A 18 7.41 -6.36 7.94
C PRO A 18 8.73 -6.07 8.64
N GLN A 19 9.31 -7.07 9.32
CA GLN A 19 10.54 -6.89 10.10
C GLN A 19 11.66 -6.20 9.29
N LEU A 20 11.77 -6.57 8.02
CA LEU A 20 12.72 -5.97 7.10
C LEU A 20 12.45 -4.48 6.83
N LEU A 21 11.19 -4.08 6.67
CA LEU A 21 10.83 -2.67 6.48
C LEU A 21 11.18 -1.85 7.71
N ASP A 22 10.86 -2.37 8.89
CA ASP A 22 11.20 -1.73 10.17
C ASP A 22 12.72 -1.57 10.32
N GLU A 23 13.50 -2.61 9.97
CA GLU A 23 14.96 -2.54 9.97
C GLU A 23 15.49 -1.50 8.98
N LEU A 24 14.98 -1.46 7.75
CA LEU A 24 15.40 -0.50 6.73
C LEU A 24 15.11 0.94 7.18
N ILE A 25 13.95 1.20 7.78
CA ILE A 25 13.61 2.51 8.36
C ILE A 25 14.57 2.86 9.49
N ARG A 26 14.73 1.96 10.48
CA ARG A 26 15.59 2.19 11.65
C ARG A 26 17.06 2.43 11.28
N THR A 27 17.53 1.77 10.22
CA THR A 27 18.92 1.92 9.72
C THR A 27 19.08 3.03 8.69
N GLY A 28 18.03 3.79 8.37
CA GLY A 28 18.08 4.87 7.37
C GLY A 28 18.30 4.38 5.94
N ARG A 29 18.07 3.09 5.68
CA ARG A 29 18.17 2.46 4.35
C ARG A 29 16.86 2.44 3.59
N TRP A 30 15.73 2.72 4.25
CA TRP A 30 14.46 2.96 3.58
C TRP A 30 14.47 4.36 2.96
N THR A 31 15.14 4.48 1.82
CA THR A 31 15.35 5.73 1.09
C THR A 31 15.03 5.53 -0.38
N HIS A 32 14.59 6.61 -1.03
CA HIS A 32 14.18 6.56 -2.42
C HIS A 32 15.34 6.10 -3.33
N PRO A 33 15.20 5.03 -4.12
CA PRO A 33 16.31 4.45 -4.89
C PRO A 33 16.63 5.25 -6.17
N GLY A 34 15.83 6.26 -6.48
CA GLY A 34 15.90 7.06 -7.71
C GLY A 34 14.80 6.66 -8.69
N ASP A 35 14.28 7.64 -9.42
CA ASP A 35 13.07 7.48 -10.25
C ASP A 35 13.26 6.39 -11.30
N ARG A 36 14.46 6.28 -11.89
CA ARG A 36 14.79 5.22 -12.86
C ARG A 36 14.67 3.80 -12.29
N ILE A 37 15.05 3.59 -11.02
CA ILE A 37 14.88 2.28 -10.38
C ILE A 37 13.40 2.03 -10.11
N MET A 38 12.67 3.05 -9.63
CA MET A 38 11.25 2.94 -9.37
C MET A 38 10.45 2.60 -10.63
N GLU A 39 10.71 3.30 -11.75
CA GLU A 39 10.13 3.02 -13.06
C GLU A 39 10.46 1.61 -13.56
N SER A 40 11.66 1.09 -13.27
CA SER A 40 12.02 -0.28 -13.64
C SER A 40 11.30 -1.33 -12.80
N VAL A 41 11.02 -1.05 -11.53
CA VAL A 41 10.36 -1.99 -10.61
C VAL A 41 8.83 -1.93 -10.74
N VAL A 42 8.29 -0.75 -11.03
CA VAL A 42 6.85 -0.50 -11.14
C VAL A 42 6.55 0.25 -12.45
N PRO A 43 6.76 -0.38 -13.62
CA PRO A 43 6.71 0.29 -14.93
C PRO A 43 5.34 0.80 -15.32
N PHE A 44 4.31 0.43 -14.56
CA PHE A 44 2.94 0.78 -14.86
C PHE A 44 2.43 2.02 -14.12
N ILE A 45 3.10 2.45 -13.05
CA ILE A 45 2.83 3.74 -12.42
C ILE A 45 3.78 4.74 -13.07
N THR A 46 3.22 5.61 -13.92
CA THR A 46 4.02 6.62 -14.65
C THR A 46 4.37 7.84 -13.81
N ASP A 47 3.65 8.03 -12.72
CA ASP A 47 3.85 9.18 -11.85
C ASP A 47 5.00 8.97 -10.87
N PRO A 48 5.72 10.04 -10.51
CA PRO A 48 6.81 9.95 -9.57
C PRO A 48 6.30 9.56 -8.18
N LEU A 49 6.89 8.54 -7.59
CA LEU A 49 6.54 8.06 -6.26
C LEU A 49 7.62 8.44 -5.24
N ASP A 50 7.22 8.79 -4.03
CA ASP A 50 8.12 8.95 -2.90
C ASP A 50 7.83 7.90 -1.82
N LEU A 51 8.88 7.29 -1.28
CA LEU A 51 8.75 6.34 -0.18
C LEU A 51 8.35 7.06 1.10
N LEU A 52 7.37 6.53 1.81
CA LEU A 52 6.94 7.08 3.09
C LEU A 52 7.99 6.77 4.16
N PRO A 53 8.52 7.77 4.87
CA PRO A 53 9.77 7.62 5.63
C PRO A 53 9.63 6.79 6.91
N ASN A 54 8.42 6.65 7.44
CA ASN A 54 8.17 5.99 8.72
C ASN A 54 6.71 5.55 8.85
N ARG A 55 6.43 4.78 9.90
CA ARG A 55 5.09 4.27 10.22
C ARG A 55 4.04 5.38 10.34
N GLU A 56 4.39 6.51 10.94
CA GLU A 56 3.45 7.63 11.12
C GLU A 56 3.00 8.19 9.77
N ALA A 57 3.94 8.41 8.85
CA ALA A 57 3.63 8.81 7.48
C ALA A 57 2.79 7.75 6.76
N MET A 58 3.15 6.47 6.86
CA MET A 58 2.37 5.37 6.27
C MET A 58 0.92 5.34 6.77
N GLN A 59 0.70 5.53 8.07
CA GLN A 59 -0.65 5.58 8.65
C GLN A 59 -1.44 6.80 8.19
N ARG A 60 -0.80 7.98 8.15
CA ARG A 60 -1.43 9.22 7.72
C ARG A 60 -1.82 9.19 6.25
N GLU A 61 -0.92 8.75 5.37
CA GLU A 61 -1.17 8.69 3.92
C GLU A 61 -2.09 7.53 3.52
N SER A 62 -2.21 6.49 4.36
CA SER A 62 -3.28 5.50 4.19
C SER A 62 -4.66 6.01 4.67
N GLY A 63 -4.73 7.27 5.13
CA GLY A 63 -5.86 7.93 5.79
C GLY A 63 -7.11 8.17 4.93
N PRO A 64 -8.01 9.09 5.30
CA PRO A 64 -9.48 8.95 5.28
C PRO A 64 -10.21 8.70 3.94
N LEU A 65 -9.50 8.62 2.82
CA LEU A 65 -10.08 8.22 1.51
C LEU A 65 -10.58 6.76 1.50
N MET A 66 -10.27 5.99 2.54
CA MET A 66 -10.53 4.55 2.61
C MET A 66 -11.75 4.14 3.43
N ALA A 67 -12.69 5.03 3.73
CA ALA A 67 -14.01 4.67 4.25
C ALA A 67 -15.08 4.75 3.14
N PRO A 68 -14.88 4.08 2.00
CA PRO A 68 -15.63 4.39 0.81
C PRO A 68 -17.11 4.07 1.02
N SER A 69 -17.97 5.01 0.62
CA SER A 69 -19.31 4.67 0.17
C SER A 69 -19.26 3.59 -0.91
N GLU A 70 -20.38 2.95 -1.22
CA GLU A 70 -20.42 1.98 -2.32
C GLU A 70 -19.95 2.59 -3.66
N THR A 71 -20.24 3.88 -3.88
CA THR A 71 -19.80 4.62 -5.07
C THR A 71 -18.29 4.84 -5.09
N GLU A 72 -17.71 5.31 -3.98
CA GLU A 72 -16.24 5.49 -3.86
C GLU A 72 -15.52 4.14 -3.99
N SER A 73 -16.11 3.06 -3.47
CA SER A 73 -15.55 1.71 -3.53
C SER A 73 -15.33 1.28 -4.98
N LEU A 74 -16.26 1.63 -5.86
CA LEU A 74 -16.16 1.32 -7.30
C LEU A 74 -15.11 2.17 -8.01
N VAL A 75 -14.96 3.44 -7.62
CA VAL A 75 -13.96 4.34 -8.21
C VAL A 75 -12.55 3.95 -7.77
N PHE A 76 -12.36 3.59 -6.51
CA PHE A 76 -11.04 3.30 -5.95
C PHE A 76 -10.68 1.81 -5.91
N HIS A 77 -11.61 0.91 -6.27
CA HIS A 77 -11.47 -0.54 -6.10
C HIS A 77 -11.09 -0.92 -4.67
N GLU A 78 -11.79 -0.34 -3.71
CA GLU A 78 -11.57 -0.52 -2.29
C GLU A 78 -12.78 -1.19 -1.64
N TYR A 79 -12.55 -2.02 -0.64
CA TYR A 79 -13.63 -2.60 0.16
C TYR A 79 -13.18 -2.81 1.60
N ARG A 80 -14.16 -2.99 2.49
CA ARG A 80 -13.91 -3.35 3.89
C ARG A 80 -14.10 -4.84 4.11
N GLY A 81 -13.04 -5.55 4.47
CA GLY A 81 -13.07 -6.98 4.74
C GLY A 81 -13.99 -7.38 5.90
N ALA A 82 -14.20 -6.50 6.88
CA ALA A 82 -15.16 -6.74 7.96
C ALA A 82 -16.62 -6.86 7.48
N PHE A 83 -16.98 -6.27 6.35
CA PHE A 83 -18.36 -6.22 5.84
C PHE A 83 -18.59 -7.02 4.55
N HIS A 84 -17.51 -7.34 3.83
CA HIS A 84 -17.59 -8.01 2.55
C HIS A 84 -16.65 -9.21 2.48
N LYS A 85 -17.01 -10.19 1.64
CA LYS A 85 -16.09 -11.28 1.31
C LYS A 85 -14.83 -10.71 0.64
N SER A 86 -13.70 -11.39 0.88
CA SER A 86 -12.44 -11.06 0.21
C SER A 86 -12.63 -11.01 -1.31
N ARG A 87 -12.08 -9.97 -1.94
CA ARG A 87 -12.10 -9.77 -3.39
C ARG A 87 -10.67 -9.88 -3.91
N PRO A 88 -10.41 -10.54 -5.05
CA PRO A 88 -9.09 -10.53 -5.65
C PRO A 88 -8.74 -9.14 -6.19
N LEU A 89 -7.48 -8.95 -6.59
CA LEU A 89 -7.09 -7.80 -7.42
C LEU A 89 -8.05 -7.66 -8.63
N PRO A 90 -8.40 -6.43 -9.04
CA PRO A 90 -7.75 -5.16 -8.67
C PRO A 90 -8.28 -4.51 -7.38
N TRP A 91 -9.04 -5.23 -6.56
CA TRP A 91 -9.56 -4.71 -5.30
C TRP A 91 -8.55 -4.86 -4.16
N ILE A 92 -8.57 -3.92 -3.20
CA ILE A 92 -7.84 -4.03 -1.92
C ILE A 92 -8.78 -3.96 -0.72
N ASP A 93 -8.39 -4.63 0.37
CA ASP A 93 -9.06 -4.54 1.66
C ASP A 93 -8.43 -3.43 2.49
N VAL A 94 -9.14 -2.31 2.63
CA VAL A 94 -8.62 -1.10 3.30
C VAL A 94 -8.22 -1.33 4.77
N GLU A 95 -8.76 -2.37 5.40
CA GLU A 95 -8.46 -2.77 6.78
C GLU A 95 -7.18 -3.63 6.88
N LYS A 96 -6.70 -4.14 5.73
CA LYS A 96 -5.52 -5.00 5.59
C LYS A 96 -4.52 -4.43 4.57
N THR A 97 -4.54 -3.13 4.34
CA THR A 97 -3.62 -2.45 3.42
C THR A 97 -2.97 -1.24 4.10
N LEU A 98 -1.68 -1.04 3.84
CA LEU A 98 -0.88 0.07 4.35
C LEU A 98 0.02 0.61 3.24
N PHE A 99 -0.15 1.88 2.86
CA PHE A 99 0.70 2.54 1.87
C PHE A 99 2.14 2.71 2.39
N ILE A 100 3.10 2.50 1.50
CA ILE A 100 4.54 2.64 1.74
C ILE A 100 5.22 3.58 0.75
N ALA A 101 4.53 3.94 -0.34
CA ALA A 101 4.92 5.03 -1.24
C ALA A 101 3.67 5.70 -1.82
N VAL A 102 3.74 7.00 -2.08
CA VAL A 102 2.65 7.79 -2.67
C VAL A 102 3.18 8.70 -3.76
N ASN A 103 2.30 9.24 -4.60
CA ASN A 103 2.70 10.22 -5.58
C ASN A 103 3.36 11.45 -4.93
N ARG A 104 4.48 11.88 -5.52
CA ARG A 104 5.16 13.14 -5.17
C ARG A 104 4.31 14.37 -5.54
N ARG A 105 3.45 14.25 -6.54
CA ARG A 105 2.53 15.30 -7.02
C ARG A 105 1.26 15.27 -6.17
N ILE A 106 0.99 16.39 -5.50
CA ILE A 106 -0.21 16.57 -4.70
C ILE A 106 -1.45 16.46 -5.58
N GLY A 107 -2.44 15.68 -5.13
CA GLY A 107 -3.76 15.56 -5.77
C GLY A 107 -3.90 14.42 -6.77
N ASP A 108 -2.91 13.53 -6.88
CA ASP A 108 -3.00 12.32 -7.70
C ASP A 108 -2.94 11.07 -6.80
N ASP A 109 -3.99 10.26 -6.87
CA ASP A 109 -4.28 9.18 -5.91
C ASP A 109 -3.63 7.86 -6.33
N VAL A 110 -2.34 7.89 -6.64
CA VAL A 110 -1.54 6.70 -6.99
C VAL A 110 -0.49 6.40 -5.93
N GLY A 111 -0.16 5.12 -5.75
CA GLY A 111 0.83 4.71 -4.75
C GLY A 111 1.07 3.23 -4.67
N ILE A 112 1.96 2.85 -3.76
CA ILE A 112 2.36 1.46 -3.48
C ILE A 112 1.98 1.13 -2.04
N ALA A 113 1.39 -0.04 -1.84
CA ALA A 113 0.96 -0.52 -0.55
C ALA A 113 1.37 -1.96 -0.25
N LEU A 114 1.48 -2.26 1.03
CA LEU A 114 1.55 -3.60 1.59
C LEU A 114 0.14 -4.16 1.70
N ASP A 115 -0.07 -5.37 1.20
CA ASP A 115 -1.33 -6.09 1.24
C ASP A 115 -1.19 -7.37 2.09
N TYR A 116 -1.85 -7.33 3.25
CA TYR A 116 -1.77 -8.33 4.32
C TYR A 116 -2.88 -9.38 4.24
N ARG A 117 -3.65 -9.45 3.13
CA ARG A 117 -4.78 -10.39 3.01
C ARG A 117 -4.36 -11.85 3.15
N ASP A 118 -3.22 -12.21 2.57
CA ASP A 118 -2.75 -13.60 2.50
C ASP A 118 -1.69 -13.94 3.54
N ASN A 119 -0.75 -13.02 3.81
CA ASN A 119 0.34 -13.23 4.77
C ASN A 119 0.58 -11.97 5.62
N PRO A 120 0.32 -12.02 6.94
CA PRO A 120 0.50 -10.87 7.82
C PRO A 120 1.97 -10.54 8.14
N ASP A 121 2.87 -11.53 8.08
CA ASP A 121 4.29 -11.36 8.44
C ASP A 121 5.14 -10.94 7.23
N GLU A 122 4.73 -11.39 6.04
CA GLU A 122 5.39 -11.08 4.78
C GLU A 122 4.35 -10.70 3.71
N PRO A 123 3.74 -9.49 3.82
CA PRO A 123 2.69 -9.04 2.91
C PRO A 123 3.21 -8.91 1.48
N SER A 124 2.29 -9.08 0.54
CA SER A 124 2.55 -8.76 -0.86
C SER A 124 2.61 -7.25 -1.08
N VAL A 125 3.17 -6.83 -2.20
CA VAL A 125 3.28 -5.41 -2.58
C VAL A 125 2.44 -5.16 -3.81
N VAL A 126 1.54 -4.19 -3.72
CA VAL A 126 0.61 -3.81 -4.79
C VAL A 126 0.76 -2.33 -5.11
N GLY A 127 0.52 -1.97 -6.37
CA GLY A 127 0.52 -0.58 -6.84
C GLY A 127 -0.82 -0.21 -7.44
N GLY A 128 -1.33 0.97 -7.10
CA GLY A 128 -2.57 1.52 -7.64
C GLY A 128 -2.30 2.58 -8.70
N ASP A 129 -2.97 2.47 -9.85
CA ASP A 129 -2.99 3.51 -10.89
C ASP A 129 -4.31 3.57 -11.68
N TYR A 130 -4.48 4.62 -12.49
CA TYR A 130 -5.69 4.88 -13.29
C TYR A 130 -5.64 4.30 -14.71
N HIS A 131 -4.78 3.29 -14.95
CA HIS A 131 -4.44 2.79 -16.29
C HIS A 131 -5.64 2.44 -17.18
N SER A 132 -6.73 1.93 -16.59
CA SER A 132 -7.88 1.40 -17.34
C SER A 132 -8.92 2.45 -17.69
N GLY A 133 -8.78 3.68 -17.15
CA GLY A 133 -9.80 4.72 -17.26
C GLY A 133 -11.10 4.40 -16.51
N LYS A 134 -11.13 3.34 -15.69
CA LYS A 134 -12.30 2.88 -14.93
C LYS A 134 -12.14 3.10 -13.42
N GLY A 135 -11.35 4.09 -13.05
CA GLY A 135 -10.95 4.34 -11.66
C GLY A 135 -9.59 3.77 -11.31
N LEU A 136 -9.21 3.91 -10.04
CA LEU A 136 -7.95 3.41 -9.49
C LEU A 136 -8.01 1.88 -9.41
N GLN A 137 -7.00 1.19 -9.91
CA GLN A 137 -6.93 -0.26 -9.89
C GLN A 137 -5.58 -0.73 -9.37
N TYR A 138 -5.61 -1.74 -8.50
CA TYR A 138 -4.40 -2.28 -7.91
C TYR A 138 -3.86 -3.47 -8.69
N ARG A 139 -2.55 -3.53 -8.84
CA ARG A 139 -1.82 -4.64 -9.48
C ARG A 139 -0.68 -5.12 -8.59
N LEU A 140 -0.39 -6.41 -8.67
CA LEU A 140 0.72 -7.01 -7.95
C LEU A 140 2.05 -6.48 -8.50
N ILE A 141 2.91 -6.01 -7.60
CA ILE A 141 4.31 -5.64 -7.88
C ILE A 141 5.23 -6.78 -7.47
N ALA A 142 5.05 -7.31 -6.26
CA ALA A 142 5.85 -8.41 -5.72
C ALA A 142 5.01 -9.29 -4.79
N ASN A 143 5.31 -10.59 -4.74
CA ASN A 143 4.60 -11.52 -3.86
C ASN A 143 4.94 -11.29 -2.37
N THR A 144 6.10 -10.67 -2.10
CA THR A 144 6.55 -10.36 -0.74
C THR A 144 7.25 -9.01 -0.69
N PHE A 145 7.18 -8.35 0.48
CA PHE A 145 7.96 -7.13 0.72
C PHE A 145 9.47 -7.36 0.53
N CYS A 146 9.99 -8.53 0.91
CA CYS A 146 11.40 -8.87 0.71
C CYS A 146 11.80 -8.83 -0.78
N GLN A 147 10.99 -9.43 -1.66
CA GLN A 147 11.21 -9.38 -3.11
C GLN A 147 11.19 -7.94 -3.64
N PHE A 148 10.27 -7.11 -3.14
CA PHE A 148 10.19 -5.70 -3.51
C PHE A 148 11.44 -4.92 -3.06
N ALA A 149 11.83 -5.02 -1.79
CA ALA A 149 13.02 -4.37 -1.26
C ALA A 149 14.30 -4.79 -2.00
N LYS A 150 14.40 -6.08 -2.38
CA LYS A 150 15.49 -6.58 -3.24
C LYS A 150 15.49 -5.92 -4.61
N SER A 151 14.32 -5.79 -5.23
CA SER A 151 14.17 -5.18 -6.56
C SER A 151 14.52 -3.68 -6.55
N LEU A 152 14.27 -2.99 -5.44
CA LEU A 152 14.71 -1.61 -5.22
C LEU A 152 16.22 -1.48 -4.94
N GLY A 153 16.95 -2.59 -4.80
CA GLY A 153 18.38 -2.58 -4.46
C GLY A 153 18.68 -2.19 -3.00
N LEU A 154 17.72 -2.33 -2.09
CA LEU A 154 17.86 -1.94 -0.67
C LEU A 154 18.46 -3.05 0.21
N LEU A 155 18.58 -4.25 -0.33
CA LEU A 155 19.25 -5.37 0.31
C LEU A 155 20.68 -5.47 -0.19
N ALA A 156 21.63 -5.63 0.73
CA ALA A 156 22.99 -5.92 0.34
C ALA A 156 23.02 -7.22 -0.49
N ASN A 157 23.85 -7.26 -1.52
CA ASN A 157 24.26 -8.51 -2.17
C ASN A 157 25.13 -9.33 -1.22
#